data_AF-A0A7K2IPY0-F1
#
_entry.id   AF-A0A7K2IPY0-F1
#
_cell.length_a   1.000
_cell.length_b   1.000
_cell.length_c   1.000
_cell.angle_alpha   90.00
_cell.angle_beta   90.00
_cell.angle_gamma   90.00
#
_symmetry.space_group_name_H-M   'P 1'
#
loop_
_entity.id
_entity.type
_entity.pdbx_description
1 polymer ?
#
loop_
_entity_poly.entity_id
_entity_poly.type
_entity_poly.pdbx_seq_one_letter_code
_entity_poly.pdbx_strand_id
1 'polypeptide(L)'
;MSRLPALALGLSIALVVGCAPPVEPRFSESASSGTRPAWTREDLDAVVTYAEEDGHGPVQDTSISRHGVVVVFAETVISYGVDPVRRVWRHDLPGEVVATALSPGGDVLLVRHRDDIGPFGRERLLLVDTQRGRVSVSETVDALEETAQVRLADESTQVTLADGLVEVSTPPFKEPDWTVDLDETCEEGRAREIALLSHTSTVLSAHGCEGEDATHVRALRTESGTVFWEQRWEGAEPPRLHSLSSEQVTGVDGDPLTLLFGEGTTGDSLFIDARTGSIPAEVAPWSQVPELSSHLEAPLQDAEVAPKEIVLFDPLPREGRGRLYLAAARALVDDAEAPVALEDLDESLLIDGELMEHLGQWGASPDLMFGRLENSLNEALG
;
A
#
# COMPACT_ATOMS: atom_id res chain seq x y z
N MET A 1 -29.03 -19.53 87.87
CA MET A 1 -28.33 -18.24 87.73
C MET A 1 -28.04 -18.09 86.23
N SER A 2 -28.95 -17.64 85.38
CA SER A 2 -29.75 -16.41 85.33
C SER A 2 -29.00 -15.24 84.64
N ARG A 3 -29.48 -14.93 83.43
CA ARG A 3 -29.55 -13.64 82.70
C ARG A 3 -28.38 -13.19 81.79
N LEU A 4 -28.65 -13.30 80.48
CA LEU A 4 -28.36 -12.39 79.33
C LEU A 4 -28.80 -10.91 79.61
N PRO A 5 -28.66 -9.90 78.70
CA PRO A 5 -27.72 -9.61 77.57
C PRO A 5 -27.32 -8.10 77.46
N ALA A 6 -26.47 -7.75 76.48
CA ALA A 6 -26.48 -6.45 75.76
C ALA A 6 -25.74 -6.64 74.41
N LEU A 7 -26.40 -6.83 73.26
CA LEU A 7 -26.89 -5.82 72.32
C LEU A 7 -25.84 -4.75 71.95
N ALA A 8 -25.14 -4.98 70.85
CA ALA A 8 -24.62 -3.92 69.98
C ALA A 8 -24.95 -4.29 68.53
N LEU A 9 -25.90 -3.52 67.97
CA LEU A 9 -26.32 -3.50 66.58
C LEU A 9 -25.31 -2.74 65.72
N GLY A 10 -25.22 -3.13 64.44
CA GLY A 10 -24.85 -2.27 63.31
C GLY A 10 -23.34 -2.08 63.14
N LEU A 11 -22.74 -2.20 61.95
CA LEU A 11 -23.24 -1.92 60.62
C LEU A 11 -22.41 -2.79 59.65
N SER A 12 -23.00 -3.84 59.08
CA SER A 12 -22.38 -4.56 57.96
C SER A 12 -22.66 -3.76 56.70
N ILE A 13 -21.66 -3.03 56.20
CA ILE A 13 -21.69 -2.51 54.84
C ILE A 13 -21.49 -3.72 53.92
N ALA A 14 -22.60 -4.30 53.47
CA ALA A 14 -22.61 -5.17 52.31
C ALA A 14 -22.34 -4.28 51.09
N LEU A 15 -21.08 -4.24 50.64
CA LEU A 15 -20.75 -3.82 49.28
C LEU A 15 -21.37 -4.86 48.35
N VAL A 16 -22.56 -4.54 47.85
CA VAL A 16 -23.13 -5.19 46.67
C VAL A 16 -22.21 -4.80 45.51
N VAL A 17 -21.17 -5.58 45.28
CA VAL A 17 -20.46 -5.59 44.01
C VAL A 17 -21.46 -6.20 43.03
N GLY A 18 -22.27 -5.34 42.44
CA GLY A 18 -23.06 -5.71 41.28
C GLY A 18 -22.06 -6.11 40.20
N CYS A 19 -21.96 -7.40 39.94
CA CYS A 19 -21.42 -7.91 38.69
C CYS A 19 -22.30 -7.37 37.57
N ALA A 20 -21.97 -6.18 37.07
CA ALA A 20 -22.32 -5.85 35.71
C ALA A 20 -21.51 -6.83 34.84
N PRO A 21 -22.15 -7.71 34.05
CA PRO A 21 -21.40 -8.43 33.03
C PRO A 21 -20.67 -7.39 32.18
N PRO A 22 -19.44 -7.67 31.72
CA PRO A 22 -18.77 -6.79 30.78
C PRO A 22 -19.76 -6.53 29.65
N VAL A 23 -20.11 -5.26 29.46
CA VAL A 23 -20.87 -4.84 28.29
C VAL A 23 -19.90 -5.03 27.14
N GLU A 24 -19.88 -6.23 26.56
CA GLU A 24 -19.30 -6.45 25.24
C GLU A 24 -19.94 -5.41 24.33
N PRO A 25 -19.16 -4.56 23.64
CA PRO A 25 -19.72 -3.75 22.59
C PRO A 25 -20.40 -4.70 21.61
N ARG A 26 -21.73 -4.63 21.54
CA ARG A 26 -22.49 -5.27 20.48
C ARG A 26 -22.13 -4.54 19.20
N PHE A 27 -21.11 -5.04 18.52
CA PHE A 27 -20.85 -4.69 17.14
C PHE A 27 -22.05 -5.17 16.33
N SER A 28 -22.76 -4.22 15.74
CA SER A 28 -23.81 -4.50 14.77
C SER A 28 -23.20 -5.33 13.64
N GLU A 29 -23.61 -6.59 13.58
CA GLU A 29 -23.46 -7.46 12.41
C GLU A 29 -24.26 -6.83 11.27
N SER A 30 -23.64 -5.95 10.49
CA SER A 30 -24.06 -5.58 9.13
C SER A 30 -23.02 -4.66 8.48
N ALA A 31 -21.85 -5.20 8.16
CA ALA A 31 -21.12 -4.74 6.99
C ALA A 31 -21.19 -5.89 5.99
N SER A 32 -22.07 -5.71 5.00
CA SER A 32 -22.22 -6.58 3.84
C SER A 32 -20.86 -7.11 3.38
N SER A 33 -20.75 -8.43 3.23
CA SER A 33 -19.77 -9.05 2.34
C SER A 33 -20.03 -8.54 0.93
N GLY A 34 -19.30 -7.51 0.53
CA GLY A 34 -19.41 -6.88 -0.77
C GLY A 34 -18.28 -5.89 -0.87
N THR A 35 -17.40 -6.11 -1.84
CA THR A 35 -16.35 -5.20 -2.31
C THR A 35 -16.78 -3.74 -2.11
N ARG A 36 -16.02 -3.02 -1.27
CA ARG A 36 -16.22 -1.59 -0.95
C ARG A 36 -15.13 -0.75 -1.62
N PRO A 37 -15.44 0.51 -1.93
CA PRO A 37 -14.86 1.25 -3.05
C PRO A 37 -13.41 1.68 -2.78
N ALA A 38 -12.73 2.04 -3.85
CA ALA A 38 -11.50 2.82 -3.76
C ALA A 38 -11.80 4.21 -3.20
N TRP A 39 -10.81 4.81 -2.55
CA TRP A 39 -10.99 6.02 -1.75
C TRP A 39 -10.63 7.26 -2.55
N THR A 40 -11.55 8.23 -2.62
CA THR A 40 -11.36 9.48 -3.37
C THR A 40 -10.53 10.49 -2.58
N ARG A 41 -10.14 11.62 -3.23
CA ARG A 41 -9.36 12.67 -2.55
C ARG A 41 -10.20 13.32 -1.46
N GLU A 42 -11.47 13.54 -1.77
CA GLU A 42 -12.45 14.09 -0.85
C GLU A 42 -12.64 13.20 0.38
N ASP A 43 -12.66 11.87 0.21
CA ASP A 43 -12.72 10.93 1.34
C ASP A 43 -11.49 11.08 2.27
N LEU A 44 -10.29 11.20 1.70
CA LEU A 44 -9.06 11.37 2.46
C LEU A 44 -9.04 12.72 3.18
N ASP A 45 -9.37 13.81 2.48
CA ASP A 45 -9.42 15.17 3.04
C ASP A 45 -10.44 15.27 4.18
N ALA A 46 -11.60 14.63 4.03
CA ALA A 46 -12.61 14.57 5.07
C ALA A 46 -12.12 13.81 6.31
N VAL A 47 -11.40 12.69 6.14
CA VAL A 47 -10.79 11.96 7.26
C VAL A 47 -9.69 12.78 7.93
N VAL A 48 -8.79 13.39 7.17
CA VAL A 48 -7.69 14.20 7.72
C VAL A 48 -8.23 15.36 8.53
N THR A 49 -9.20 16.09 7.98
CA THR A 49 -9.88 17.19 8.68
C THR A 49 -10.50 16.71 9.99
N TYR A 50 -11.24 15.60 9.95
CA TYR A 50 -11.85 15.03 11.16
C TYR A 50 -10.79 14.56 12.18
N ALA A 51 -9.69 13.97 11.70
CA ALA A 51 -8.63 13.43 12.55
C ALA A 51 -7.84 14.53 13.28
N GLU A 52 -7.56 15.65 12.61
CA GLU A 52 -6.94 16.83 13.23
C GLU A 52 -7.84 17.44 14.31
N GLU A 53 -9.16 17.41 14.11
CA GLU A 53 -10.15 17.86 15.09
C GLU A 53 -10.31 16.90 16.30
N ASP A 54 -9.90 15.63 16.20
CA ASP A 54 -9.98 14.63 17.30
C ASP A 54 -8.94 14.90 18.43
N GLY A 55 -8.03 15.87 18.24
CA GLY A 55 -7.20 16.42 19.31
C GLY A 55 -5.89 15.68 19.59
N HIS A 56 -5.33 15.00 18.59
CA HIS A 56 -4.11 14.18 18.69
C HIS A 56 -2.81 14.89 18.26
N GLY A 57 -2.89 16.20 17.99
CA GLY A 57 -1.79 16.96 17.41
C GLY A 57 -1.81 16.90 15.88
N PRO A 58 -0.74 17.34 15.20
CA PRO A 58 -0.66 17.30 13.75
C PRO A 58 -0.58 15.85 13.26
N VAL A 59 -1.26 15.58 12.15
CA VAL A 59 -1.10 14.32 11.42
C VAL A 59 0.34 14.25 10.89
N GLN A 60 1.01 13.13 11.15
CA GLN A 60 2.37 12.86 10.66
C GLN A 60 2.35 12.10 9.33
N ASP A 61 1.42 11.15 9.19
CA ASP A 61 1.29 10.33 7.99
C ASP A 61 -0.14 9.78 7.85
N THR A 62 -0.51 9.43 6.62
CA THR A 62 -1.79 8.81 6.29
C THR A 62 -1.58 7.66 5.32
N SER A 63 -2.15 6.50 5.64
CA SER A 63 -2.12 5.31 4.79
C SER A 63 -3.53 4.84 4.47
N ILE A 64 -3.77 4.55 3.20
CA ILE A 64 -5.07 4.11 2.71
C ILE A 64 -5.14 2.57 2.79
N SER A 65 -6.04 2.05 3.63
CA SER A 65 -6.19 0.61 3.88
C SER A 65 -7.46 0.06 3.22
N ARG A 66 -7.61 -1.27 3.20
CA ARG A 66 -8.81 -1.93 2.66
C ARG A 66 -10.07 -1.61 3.45
N HIS A 67 -9.90 -1.15 4.69
CA HIS A 67 -10.97 -0.97 5.66
C HIS A 67 -11.24 0.48 6.03
N GLY A 68 -10.46 1.42 5.48
CA GLY A 68 -10.59 2.84 5.70
C GLY A 68 -9.23 3.52 5.59
N VAL A 69 -9.07 4.63 6.30
CA VAL A 69 -7.82 5.39 6.32
C VAL A 69 -7.18 5.25 7.70
N VAL A 70 -5.89 4.88 7.72
CA VAL A 70 -5.07 4.91 8.92
C VAL A 70 -4.37 6.25 8.99
N VAL A 71 -4.51 6.93 10.11
CA VAL A 71 -3.86 8.21 10.39
C VAL A 71 -2.88 8.01 11.54
N VAL A 72 -1.66 8.50 11.33
CA VAL A 72 -0.54 8.38 12.26
C VAL A 72 -0.26 9.75 12.88
N PHE A 73 -0.19 9.78 14.20
CA PHE A 73 0.26 10.90 15.02
C PHE A 73 1.52 10.48 15.78
N ALA A 74 2.17 11.46 16.44
CA ALA A 74 3.41 11.23 17.17
C ALA A 74 3.37 10.02 18.10
N GLU A 75 2.31 9.83 18.89
CA GLU A 75 2.22 8.74 19.88
C GLU A 75 0.90 7.96 19.74
N THR A 76 0.24 8.06 18.59
CA THR A 76 -1.08 7.47 18.41
C THR A 76 -1.31 7.06 16.96
N VAL A 77 -1.86 5.87 16.75
CA VAL A 77 -2.30 5.40 15.43
C VAL A 77 -3.79 5.12 15.48
N ILE A 78 -4.52 5.68 14.52
CA ILE A 78 -5.99 5.62 14.50
C ILE A 78 -6.46 5.16 13.12
N SER A 79 -7.42 4.24 13.06
CA SER A 79 -8.15 3.96 11.83
C SER A 79 -9.51 4.64 11.84
N TYR A 80 -9.83 5.28 10.72
CA TYR A 80 -11.09 5.92 10.43
C TYR A 80 -11.81 5.22 9.28
N GLY A 81 -13.12 5.03 9.42
CA GLY A 81 -13.98 4.77 8.27
C GLY A 81 -14.28 6.09 7.55
N VAL A 82 -14.67 6.03 6.27
CA VAL A 82 -14.93 7.22 5.44
C VAL A 82 -16.41 7.53 5.19
N ASP A 83 -17.31 6.55 5.33
CA ASP A 83 -18.75 6.77 5.16
C ASP A 83 -19.59 5.99 6.21
N PRO A 84 -20.03 6.65 7.30
CA PRO A 84 -19.66 8.01 7.71
C PRO A 84 -18.22 8.08 8.23
N VAL A 85 -17.60 9.26 8.14
CA VAL A 85 -16.29 9.52 8.77
C VAL A 85 -16.39 9.31 10.28
N ARG A 86 -15.73 8.28 10.80
CA ARG A 86 -15.73 7.95 12.23
C ARG A 86 -14.52 7.10 12.62
N ARG A 87 -14.08 7.25 13.87
CA ARG A 87 -13.05 6.39 14.46
C ARG A 87 -13.52 4.93 14.57
N VAL A 88 -12.74 4.00 14.01
CA VAL A 88 -12.97 2.55 14.09
C VAL A 88 -12.22 1.96 15.27
N TRP A 89 -10.91 2.19 15.34
CA TRP A 89 -10.04 1.74 16.43
C TRP A 89 -8.88 2.73 16.62
N ARG A 90 -8.20 2.63 17.77
CA ARG A 90 -7.06 3.47 18.14
C ARG A 90 -6.05 2.68 18.96
N HIS A 91 -4.78 2.97 18.75
CA HIS A 91 -3.65 2.54 19.57
C HIS A 91 -2.91 3.74 20.12
N ASP A 92 -2.87 3.85 21.45
CA ASP A 92 -1.99 4.77 22.17
C ASP A 92 -0.66 4.11 22.42
N LEU A 93 0.42 4.76 22.00
CA LEU A 93 1.77 4.22 22.09
C LEU A 93 2.52 4.92 23.22
N PRO A 94 3.39 4.21 23.96
CA PRO A 94 4.15 4.79 25.07
C PRO A 94 5.29 5.72 24.61
N GLY A 95 5.57 5.79 23.32
CA GLY A 95 6.63 6.60 22.73
C GLY A 95 6.34 6.92 21.26
N GLU A 96 7.22 7.75 20.69
CA GLU A 96 7.05 8.29 19.34
C GLU A 96 7.06 7.21 18.25
N VAL A 97 6.13 7.30 17.28
CA VAL A 97 6.12 6.49 16.06
C VAL A 97 7.33 6.87 15.21
N VAL A 98 8.15 5.87 14.88
CA VAL A 98 9.37 6.04 14.09
C VAL A 98 9.13 5.67 12.63
N ALA A 99 8.36 4.60 12.38
CA ALA A 99 8.06 4.15 11.03
C ALA A 99 6.73 3.41 10.97
N THR A 100 6.05 3.53 9.84
CA THR A 100 4.86 2.78 9.50
C THR A 100 4.97 2.19 8.11
N ALA A 101 4.42 1.01 7.91
CA ALA A 101 4.33 0.39 6.60
C ALA A 101 3.02 -0.40 6.47
N LEU A 102 2.32 -0.23 5.36
CA LEU A 102 1.10 -0.96 5.07
C LEU A 102 1.40 -2.14 4.13
N SER A 103 0.77 -3.29 4.37
CA SER A 103 0.87 -4.42 3.44
C SER A 103 0.23 -4.06 2.10
N PRO A 104 0.66 -4.65 0.97
CA PRO A 104 0.09 -4.31 -0.35
C PRO A 104 -1.44 -4.42 -0.40
N GLY A 105 -2.02 -5.42 0.28
CA GLY A 105 -3.47 -5.62 0.40
C GLY A 105 -4.20 -4.64 1.33
N GLY A 106 -3.47 -3.84 2.12
CA GLY A 106 -4.05 -2.91 3.08
C GLY A 106 -4.65 -3.56 4.32
N ASP A 107 -4.41 -4.84 4.55
CA ASP A 107 -5.01 -5.64 5.64
C ASP A 107 -4.19 -5.56 6.94
N VAL A 108 -2.88 -5.31 6.84
CA VAL A 108 -1.96 -5.21 8.00
C VAL A 108 -1.12 -3.93 7.92
N LEU A 109 -1.04 -3.25 9.06
CA LEU A 109 -0.16 -2.12 9.30
C LEU A 109 0.96 -2.55 10.25
N LEU A 110 2.21 -2.37 9.82
CA LEU A 110 3.37 -2.39 10.67
C LEU A 110 3.55 -1.01 11.30
N VAL A 111 3.73 -0.97 12.62
CA VAL A 111 4.04 0.24 13.39
C VAL A 111 5.29 -0.01 14.22
N ARG A 112 6.30 0.83 14.04
CA ARG A 112 7.49 0.88 14.91
C ARG A 112 7.44 2.15 15.72
N HIS A 113 7.60 2.02 17.03
CA HIS A 113 7.66 3.18 17.92
C HIS A 113 8.81 3.02 18.92
N ARG A 114 9.31 4.15 19.43
CA ARG A 114 10.37 4.14 20.44
C ARG A 114 9.90 3.40 21.69
N ASP A 115 10.78 2.54 22.19
CA ASP A 115 10.61 1.82 23.45
C ASP A 115 11.83 2.19 24.31
N ASP A 116 11.66 3.14 25.23
CA ASP A 116 12.74 3.78 26.02
C ASP A 116 13.41 2.83 27.05
N ILE A 117 13.46 1.54 26.76
CA ILE A 117 14.02 0.51 27.63
C ILE A 117 15.52 0.36 27.32
N GLY A 118 16.34 1.09 28.08
CA GLY A 118 17.77 0.82 28.24
C GLY A 118 18.72 1.77 27.49
N PRO A 119 20.04 1.51 27.58
CA PRO A 119 21.08 2.41 27.04
C PRO A 119 21.29 2.29 25.53
N PHE A 120 20.62 1.36 24.86
CA PHE A 120 20.65 1.15 23.42
C PHE A 120 19.30 1.56 22.85
N GLY A 121 19.28 2.21 21.68
CA GLY A 121 18.03 2.52 20.98
C GLY A 121 17.27 1.22 20.73
N ARG A 122 16.09 1.10 21.35
CA ARG A 122 15.16 -0.01 21.15
C ARG A 122 13.86 0.54 20.65
N GLU A 123 13.24 -0.23 19.78
CA GLU A 123 11.91 0.05 19.28
C GLU A 123 11.01 -1.13 19.56
N ARG A 124 9.72 -0.87 19.62
CA ARG A 124 8.71 -1.90 19.63
C ARG A 124 8.03 -1.92 18.27
N LEU A 125 8.04 -3.09 17.66
CA LEU A 125 7.38 -3.38 16.40
C LEU A 125 6.04 -4.05 16.67
N LEU A 126 4.99 -3.52 16.07
CA LEU A 126 3.63 -4.05 16.10
C LEU A 126 3.17 -4.39 14.69
N LEU A 127 2.53 -5.55 14.52
CA LEU A 127 1.70 -5.83 13.34
C LEU A 127 0.24 -5.71 13.75
N VAL A 128 -0.49 -4.79 13.12
CA VAL A 128 -1.85 -4.39 13.47
C VAL A 128 -2.81 -4.71 12.33
N ASP A 129 -3.81 -5.54 12.58
CA ASP A 129 -4.94 -5.78 11.69
C ASP A 129 -5.72 -4.47 11.47
N THR A 130 -5.83 -4.03 10.22
CA THR A 130 -6.42 -2.71 9.91
C THR A 130 -7.94 -2.67 10.05
N GLN A 131 -8.60 -3.83 10.10
CA GLN A 131 -10.05 -3.91 10.27
C GLN A 131 -10.46 -3.60 11.72
N ARG A 132 -9.74 -4.20 12.68
CA ARG A 132 -10.15 -4.28 14.08
C ARG A 132 -9.13 -3.67 15.03
N GLY A 133 -7.95 -3.29 14.55
CA GLY A 133 -6.86 -2.80 15.39
C GLY A 133 -6.27 -3.92 16.26
N ARG A 134 -6.41 -5.19 15.88
CA ARG A 134 -5.86 -6.28 16.68
C ARG A 134 -4.37 -6.41 16.41
N VAL A 135 -3.56 -6.39 17.46
CA VAL A 135 -2.12 -6.66 17.38
C VAL A 135 -1.90 -8.17 17.26
N SER A 136 -1.27 -8.62 16.16
CA SER A 136 -0.91 -10.02 15.92
C SER A 136 0.52 -10.33 16.39
N VAL A 137 1.43 -9.37 16.24
CA VAL A 137 2.84 -9.45 16.66
C VAL A 137 3.21 -8.22 17.46
N SER A 138 3.99 -8.40 18.53
CA SER A 138 4.50 -7.31 19.36
C SER A 138 5.87 -7.68 19.91
N GLU A 139 6.92 -7.17 19.29
CA GLU A 139 8.31 -7.56 19.57
C GLU A 139 9.18 -6.33 19.84
N THR A 140 10.21 -6.50 20.67
CA THR A 140 11.25 -5.49 20.86
C THR A 140 12.37 -5.77 19.88
N VAL A 141 12.70 -4.77 19.06
CA VAL A 141 13.70 -4.83 18.00
C VAL A 141 14.78 -3.77 18.22
N ASP A 142 15.91 -3.91 17.53
CA ASP A 142 16.91 -2.84 17.46
C ASP A 142 16.33 -1.63 16.73
N ALA A 143 16.68 -0.43 17.22
CA ALA A 143 16.23 0.81 16.58
C ALA A 143 16.80 0.92 15.16
N LEU A 144 16.00 1.48 14.26
CA LEU A 144 16.46 1.76 12.91
C LEU A 144 17.40 2.96 12.89
N GLU A 145 18.22 3.01 11.85
CA GLU A 145 18.88 4.24 11.45
C GLU A 145 17.83 5.26 10.99
N GLU A 146 18.12 6.55 11.20
CA GLU A 146 17.16 7.64 10.96
C GLU A 146 16.72 7.73 9.49
N THR A 147 17.56 7.28 8.56
CA THR A 147 17.31 7.28 7.11
C THR A 147 16.70 5.98 6.59
N ALA A 148 16.45 4.99 7.46
CA ALA A 148 15.97 3.70 7.05
C ALA A 148 14.55 3.75 6.49
N GLN A 149 14.31 3.03 5.40
CA GLN A 149 12.97 2.82 4.86
C GLN A 149 12.43 1.46 5.29
N VAL A 150 11.16 1.40 5.65
CA VAL A 150 10.47 0.16 6.02
C VAL A 150 9.29 -0.06 5.09
N ARG A 151 9.14 -1.29 4.60
CA ARG A 151 8.00 -1.72 3.80
C ARG A 151 7.52 -3.10 4.26
N LEU A 152 6.29 -3.43 3.89
CA LEU A 152 5.77 -4.78 4.00
C LEU A 152 5.68 -5.40 2.61
N ALA A 153 6.26 -6.59 2.43
CA ALA A 153 6.07 -7.39 1.23
C ALA A 153 4.74 -8.16 1.28
N ASP A 154 4.32 -8.59 2.47
CA ASP A 154 3.03 -9.22 2.75
C ASP A 154 2.58 -8.88 4.19
N GLU A 155 1.58 -9.59 4.73
CA GLU A 155 1.04 -9.37 6.08
C GLU A 155 2.04 -9.59 7.23
N SER A 156 3.16 -10.24 6.99
CA SER A 156 4.14 -10.65 8.00
C SER A 156 5.60 -10.43 7.61
N THR A 157 5.88 -10.19 6.33
CA THR A 157 7.24 -10.04 5.83
C THR A 157 7.62 -8.57 5.72
N GLN A 158 8.58 -8.14 6.54
CA GLN A 158 9.14 -6.79 6.51
C GLN A 158 10.34 -6.73 5.56
N VAL A 159 10.44 -5.64 4.80
CA VAL A 159 11.63 -5.27 4.03
C VAL A 159 12.17 -3.95 4.59
N THR A 160 13.45 -3.92 4.95
CA THR A 160 14.15 -2.72 5.42
C THR A 160 15.23 -2.34 4.43
N LEU A 161 15.39 -1.05 4.16
CA LEU A 161 16.56 -0.49 3.48
C LEU A 161 17.25 0.49 4.41
N ALA A 162 18.51 0.25 4.75
CA ALA A 162 19.35 1.15 5.53
C ALA A 162 20.79 1.08 5.00
N ASP A 163 21.42 2.23 4.74
CA ASP A 163 22.83 2.31 4.33
C ASP A 163 23.25 1.34 3.21
N GLY A 164 22.42 1.19 2.16
CA GLY A 164 22.69 0.29 1.03
C GLY A 164 22.39 -1.18 1.29
N LEU A 165 22.03 -1.55 2.52
CA LEU A 165 21.63 -2.90 2.89
C LEU A 165 20.11 -3.06 2.77
N VAL A 166 19.70 -4.06 2.00
CA VAL A 166 18.32 -4.54 1.94
C VAL A 166 18.20 -5.78 2.80
N GLU A 167 17.34 -5.72 3.81
CA GLU A 167 17.09 -6.81 4.74
C GLU A 167 15.63 -7.25 4.66
N VAL A 168 15.40 -8.57 4.68
CA VAL A 168 14.06 -9.11 4.83
C VAL A 168 13.98 -9.92 6.10
N SER A 169 12.89 -9.72 6.83
CA SER A 169 12.66 -10.34 8.13
C SER A 169 11.20 -10.77 8.25
N THR A 170 11.00 -11.93 8.87
CA THR A 170 9.70 -12.43 9.31
C THR A 170 9.69 -12.56 10.85
N PRO A 171 8.52 -12.68 11.50
CA PRO A 171 8.46 -12.87 12.95
C PRO A 171 9.29 -14.08 13.39
N PRO A 172 10.16 -13.94 14.41
CA PRO A 172 10.12 -12.91 15.45
C PRO A 172 10.95 -11.62 15.21
N PHE A 173 11.32 -11.26 13.98
CA PHE A 173 12.01 -10.00 13.62
C PHE A 173 13.29 -9.68 14.41
N LYS A 174 13.98 -10.72 14.92
CA LYS A 174 15.19 -10.54 15.73
C LYS A 174 16.45 -10.46 14.88
N GLU A 175 16.46 -11.19 13.78
CA GLU A 175 17.55 -11.27 12.82
C GLU A 175 16.88 -11.33 11.43
N PRO A 176 17.52 -10.76 10.39
CA PRO A 176 17.02 -10.88 9.04
C PRO A 176 17.09 -12.34 8.57
N ASP A 177 16.07 -12.76 7.83
CA ASP A 177 16.06 -14.04 7.13
C ASP A 177 17.14 -14.06 6.04
N TRP A 178 17.36 -12.91 5.40
CA TRP A 178 18.48 -12.64 4.51
C TRP A 178 18.78 -11.15 4.41
N THR A 179 20.01 -10.84 4.02
CA THR A 179 20.52 -9.49 3.77
C THR A 179 21.23 -9.46 2.43
N VAL A 180 21.04 -8.39 1.67
CA VAL A 180 21.79 -8.11 0.44
C VAL A 180 22.38 -6.71 0.53
N ASP A 181 23.67 -6.61 0.22
CA ASP A 181 24.38 -5.35 0.11
C ASP A 181 24.34 -4.86 -1.35
N LEU A 182 23.73 -3.69 -1.56
CA LEU A 182 23.62 -3.08 -2.88
C LEU A 182 24.95 -2.47 -3.33
N ASP A 183 25.86 -2.13 -2.40
CA ASP A 183 27.18 -1.61 -2.74
C ASP A 183 28.01 -2.63 -3.52
N GLU A 184 27.76 -3.93 -3.33
CA GLU A 184 28.44 -5.02 -4.08
C GLU A 184 28.19 -4.98 -5.59
N THR A 185 27.17 -4.24 -6.05
CA THR A 185 26.91 -4.04 -7.48
C THR A 185 27.69 -2.91 -8.10
N CYS A 186 28.19 -2.00 -7.28
CA CYS A 186 28.98 -0.88 -7.73
C CYS A 186 30.46 -1.30 -7.80
N GLU A 187 31.04 -1.16 -8.99
CA GLU A 187 32.47 -1.33 -9.21
C GLU A 187 33.28 -0.25 -8.48
N GLU A 188 32.71 0.95 -8.38
CA GLU A 188 33.25 2.10 -7.65
C GLU A 188 32.23 2.61 -6.62
N GLY A 189 32.71 2.94 -5.42
CA GLY A 189 31.91 3.65 -4.42
C GLY A 189 30.79 2.81 -3.80
N ARG A 190 29.69 3.49 -3.46
CA ARG A 190 28.49 2.93 -2.80
C ARG A 190 27.25 3.14 -3.66
N ALA A 191 26.21 2.37 -3.38
CA ALA A 191 24.89 2.62 -3.93
C ALA A 191 24.32 3.96 -3.43
N ARG A 192 23.69 4.70 -4.32
CA ARG A 192 23.05 5.99 -4.04
C ARG A 192 21.70 6.10 -4.74
N GLU A 193 20.88 7.04 -4.26
CA GLU A 193 19.54 7.31 -4.83
C GLU A 193 18.67 6.04 -4.90
N ILE A 194 18.73 5.23 -3.84
CA ILE A 194 18.14 3.90 -3.83
C ILE A 194 16.61 3.99 -3.77
N ALA A 195 15.95 3.51 -4.82
CA ALA A 195 14.53 3.21 -4.85
C ALA A 195 14.32 1.74 -4.49
N LEU A 196 13.37 1.47 -3.60
CA LEU A 196 12.99 0.13 -3.18
C LEU A 196 11.48 -0.05 -3.31
N LEU A 197 11.07 -1.17 -3.87
CA LEU A 197 9.70 -1.62 -3.97
C LEU A 197 9.61 -3.06 -3.44
N SER A 198 8.58 -3.37 -2.66
CA SER A 198 8.34 -4.72 -2.14
C SER A 198 6.97 -5.24 -2.54
N HIS A 199 6.94 -6.51 -2.93
CA HIS A 199 5.77 -7.30 -3.25
C HIS A 199 5.93 -8.70 -2.62
N THR A 200 4.83 -9.44 -2.46
CA THR A 200 4.78 -10.73 -1.76
C THR A 200 5.90 -11.69 -2.19
N SER A 201 6.17 -11.76 -3.50
CA SER A 201 7.20 -12.66 -4.06
C SER A 201 8.53 -11.98 -4.36
N THR A 202 8.57 -10.64 -4.38
CA THR A 202 9.64 -9.89 -5.04
C THR A 202 10.00 -8.61 -4.30
N VAL A 203 11.29 -8.42 -4.07
CA VAL A 203 11.88 -7.14 -3.71
C VAL A 203 12.60 -6.59 -4.94
N LEU A 204 12.21 -5.41 -5.40
CA LEU A 204 12.82 -4.72 -6.53
C LEU A 204 13.60 -3.52 -6.00
N SER A 205 14.88 -3.45 -6.30
CA SER A 205 15.72 -2.29 -6.01
C SER A 205 16.20 -1.66 -7.30
N ALA A 206 16.30 -0.33 -7.31
CA ALA A 206 16.92 0.47 -8.36
C ALA A 206 17.82 1.51 -7.72
N HIS A 207 19.07 1.63 -8.18
CA HIS A 207 20.02 2.56 -7.59
C HIS A 207 21.09 2.97 -8.61
N GLY A 208 21.62 4.18 -8.41
CA GLY A 208 22.85 4.61 -9.07
C GLY A 208 24.07 4.20 -8.25
N CYS A 209 25.24 4.21 -8.86
CA CYS A 209 26.51 3.99 -8.17
C CYS A 209 27.30 5.30 -8.05
N GLU A 210 27.99 5.51 -6.92
CA GLU A 210 28.88 6.66 -6.73
C GLU A 210 30.14 6.53 -7.59
N GLY A 211 30.44 7.52 -8.43
CA GLY A 211 31.61 7.49 -9.31
C GLY A 211 31.38 6.77 -10.64
N GLU A 212 30.23 6.12 -10.80
CA GLU A 212 29.80 5.51 -12.06
C GLU A 212 28.64 6.28 -12.70
N ASP A 213 28.64 6.34 -14.04
CA ASP A 213 27.47 6.78 -14.82
C ASP A 213 26.62 5.58 -15.20
N ALA A 214 26.17 4.85 -14.19
CA ALA A 214 25.40 3.63 -14.36
C ALA A 214 24.32 3.49 -13.30
N THR A 215 23.22 2.88 -13.72
CA THR A 215 22.08 2.52 -12.91
C THR A 215 21.93 1.01 -12.93
N HIS A 216 21.67 0.45 -11.75
CA HIS A 216 21.46 -0.97 -11.53
C HIS A 216 20.05 -1.22 -11.03
N VAL A 217 19.40 -2.24 -11.55
CA VAL A 217 18.11 -2.70 -11.06
C VAL A 217 18.16 -4.20 -10.83
N ARG A 218 17.64 -4.65 -9.68
CA ARG A 218 17.64 -6.05 -9.27
C ARG A 218 16.28 -6.45 -8.74
N ALA A 219 15.77 -7.59 -9.20
CA ALA A 219 14.62 -8.26 -8.63
C ALA A 219 15.09 -9.50 -7.85
N LEU A 220 14.79 -9.51 -6.56
CA LEU A 220 15.16 -10.55 -5.62
C LEU A 220 13.91 -11.29 -5.15
N ARG A 221 14.02 -12.60 -4.95
CA ARG A 221 12.98 -13.39 -4.29
C ARG A 221 12.83 -12.93 -2.84
N THR A 222 11.63 -12.50 -2.45
CA THR A 222 11.36 -12.08 -1.05
C THR A 222 11.69 -13.18 -0.05
N GLU A 223 11.47 -14.46 -0.39
CA GLU A 223 11.71 -15.58 0.52
C GLU A 223 13.19 -15.94 0.73
N SER A 224 14.08 -15.59 -0.20
CA SER A 224 15.45 -16.13 -0.21
C SER A 224 16.56 -15.14 -0.54
N GLY A 225 16.22 -13.90 -0.92
CA GLY A 225 17.17 -12.91 -1.39
C GLY A 225 17.85 -13.29 -2.70
N THR A 226 17.38 -14.35 -3.39
CA THR A 226 18.00 -14.78 -4.64
C THR A 226 17.63 -13.84 -5.77
N VAL A 227 18.63 -13.23 -6.40
CA VAL A 227 18.46 -12.43 -7.62
C VAL A 227 18.00 -13.35 -8.75
N PHE A 228 16.84 -13.06 -9.33
CA PHE A 228 16.31 -13.80 -10.47
C PHE A 228 16.22 -12.97 -11.76
N TRP A 229 16.34 -11.64 -11.63
CA TRP A 229 16.43 -10.72 -12.75
C TRP A 229 17.29 -9.52 -12.34
N GLU A 230 18.15 -9.08 -13.24
CA GLU A 230 18.99 -7.89 -13.04
C GLU A 230 19.22 -7.20 -14.39
N GLN A 231 19.36 -5.87 -14.35
CA GLN A 231 19.64 -5.07 -15.51
C GLN A 231 20.52 -3.88 -15.13
N ARG A 232 21.36 -3.46 -16.07
CA ARG A 232 22.24 -2.29 -15.95
C ARG A 232 22.03 -1.39 -17.17
N TRP A 233 21.98 -0.09 -16.94
CA TRP A 233 21.95 0.93 -17.99
C TRP A 233 22.99 2.01 -17.74
N GLU A 234 23.38 2.69 -18.82
CA GLU A 234 24.17 3.93 -18.75
C GLU A 234 23.26 5.07 -18.26
N GLY A 235 23.79 5.91 -17.37
CA GLY A 235 23.05 6.98 -16.73
C GLY A 235 22.98 6.82 -15.21
N ALA A 236 23.18 7.94 -14.52
CA ALA A 236 23.23 8.03 -13.06
C ALA A 236 21.87 7.99 -12.34
N GLU A 237 20.75 8.24 -13.02
CA GLU A 237 19.42 8.40 -12.41
C GLU A 237 18.64 7.07 -12.46
N PRO A 238 18.28 6.48 -11.30
CA PRO A 238 17.54 5.24 -11.26
C PRO A 238 16.07 5.41 -11.67
N PRO A 239 15.46 4.41 -12.34
CA PRO A 239 14.05 4.46 -12.67
C PRO A 239 13.21 4.49 -11.40
N ARG A 240 12.11 5.23 -11.46
CA ARG A 240 11.09 5.19 -10.41
C ARG A 240 10.38 3.84 -10.44
N LEU A 241 10.07 3.33 -9.25
CA LEU A 241 9.53 1.98 -9.09
C LEU A 241 8.08 2.01 -8.65
N HIS A 242 7.25 1.23 -9.33
CA HIS A 242 5.82 1.13 -9.09
C HIS A 242 5.37 -0.31 -8.97
N SER A 243 4.36 -0.58 -8.14
CA SER A 243 3.69 -1.87 -8.11
C SER A 243 2.26 -1.76 -8.60
N LEU A 244 1.86 -2.69 -9.46
CA LEU A 244 0.48 -2.91 -9.85
C LEU A 244 0.04 -4.31 -9.40
N SER A 245 -0.77 -4.35 -8.33
CA SER A 245 -1.36 -5.58 -7.80
C SER A 245 -2.89 -5.47 -7.79
N SER A 246 -3.58 -6.62 -7.91
CA SER A 246 -5.03 -6.71 -7.69
C SER A 246 -5.41 -6.48 -6.23
N GLU A 247 -4.49 -6.72 -5.31
CA GLU A 247 -4.71 -6.51 -3.88
C GLU A 247 -4.50 -5.04 -3.46
N GLN A 248 -3.80 -4.27 -4.30
CA GLN A 248 -3.47 -2.89 -4.00
C GLN A 248 -4.74 -2.06 -3.78
N VAL A 249 -4.82 -1.46 -2.60
CA VAL A 249 -5.86 -0.49 -2.28
C VAL A 249 -5.60 0.77 -3.11
N THR A 250 -6.59 1.17 -3.88
CA THR A 250 -6.51 2.33 -4.77
C THR A 250 -7.01 3.58 -4.04
N GLY A 251 -6.28 4.68 -4.22
CA GLY A 251 -6.57 5.98 -3.65
C GLY A 251 -5.63 7.06 -4.22
N VAL A 252 -5.71 8.26 -3.66
CA VAL A 252 -5.21 9.47 -4.35
C VAL A 252 -3.70 9.69 -4.25
N ASP A 253 -3.12 10.28 -5.30
CA ASP A 253 -1.72 10.71 -5.47
C ASP A 253 -0.63 9.64 -5.40
N GLY A 254 -1.00 8.38 -5.19
CA GLY A 254 -0.09 7.23 -5.13
C GLY A 254 -0.46 6.05 -6.02
N ASP A 255 -1.53 6.14 -6.85
CA ASP A 255 -1.81 5.11 -7.85
C ASP A 255 -0.82 5.26 -9.02
N PRO A 256 0.07 4.28 -9.26
CA PRO A 256 1.04 4.34 -10.36
C PRO A 256 0.41 4.62 -11.70
N LEU A 257 -0.82 4.16 -11.94
CA LEU A 257 -1.49 4.35 -13.22
C LEU A 257 -1.84 5.81 -13.49
N THR A 258 -2.13 6.59 -12.44
CA THR A 258 -2.40 8.02 -12.58
C THR A 258 -1.15 8.75 -13.07
N LEU A 259 0.03 8.39 -12.56
CA LEU A 259 1.31 8.97 -12.98
C LEU A 259 1.68 8.53 -14.41
N LEU A 260 1.57 7.23 -14.70
CA LEU A 260 1.96 6.66 -15.99
C LEU A 260 1.13 7.22 -17.16
N PHE A 261 -0.18 7.34 -16.97
CA PHE A 261 -1.10 7.81 -18.01
C PHE A 261 -1.32 9.33 -17.99
N GLY A 262 -1.34 9.96 -16.81
CA GLY A 262 -1.63 11.40 -16.69
C GLY A 262 -0.48 12.31 -17.15
N GLU A 263 0.77 11.85 -17.10
CA GLU A 263 1.93 12.60 -17.58
C GLU A 263 2.40 12.17 -18.98
N GLY A 264 1.70 11.23 -19.63
CA GLY A 264 2.12 10.67 -20.92
C GLY A 264 3.45 9.92 -20.86
N THR A 265 3.87 9.45 -19.69
CA THR A 265 5.15 8.76 -19.46
C THR A 265 5.11 7.27 -19.78
N THR A 266 3.96 6.78 -20.26
CA THR A 266 3.73 5.36 -20.52
C THR A 266 4.72 4.79 -21.54
N GLY A 267 5.14 5.58 -22.54
CA GLY A 267 6.14 5.17 -23.54
C GLY A 267 7.54 4.92 -23.00
N ASP A 268 7.88 5.51 -21.85
CA ASP A 268 9.18 5.36 -21.17
C ASP A 268 9.12 4.34 -20.02
N SER A 269 8.04 3.56 -19.94
CA SER A 269 7.77 2.64 -18.83
C SER A 269 8.04 1.19 -19.21
N LEU A 270 8.69 0.43 -18.33
CA LEU A 270 8.93 -1.01 -18.50
C LEU A 270 8.10 -1.84 -17.52
N PHE A 271 7.29 -2.76 -18.04
CA PHE A 271 6.49 -3.67 -17.22
C PHE A 271 7.25 -4.97 -16.96
N ILE A 272 7.30 -5.40 -15.71
CA ILE A 272 8.02 -6.61 -15.30
C ILE A 272 7.09 -7.50 -14.48
N ASP A 273 6.96 -8.77 -14.89
CA ASP A 273 6.22 -9.77 -14.10
C ASP A 273 6.95 -10.00 -12.77
N ALA A 274 6.26 -9.75 -11.66
CA ALA A 274 6.82 -9.85 -10.32
C ALA A 274 7.45 -11.23 -10.08
N ARG A 275 6.84 -12.31 -10.57
CA ARG A 275 7.20 -13.68 -10.21
C ARG A 275 8.36 -14.23 -11.03
N THR A 276 8.55 -13.74 -12.25
CA THR A 276 9.52 -14.30 -13.21
C THR A 276 10.57 -13.29 -13.65
N GLY A 277 10.31 -12.00 -13.51
CA GLY A 277 11.14 -10.93 -14.07
C GLY A 277 10.99 -10.80 -15.57
N SER A 278 10.04 -11.53 -16.18
CA SER A 278 9.84 -11.48 -17.62
C SER A 278 9.14 -10.20 -18.02
N ILE A 279 9.69 -9.54 -19.04
CA ILE A 279 9.01 -8.45 -19.74
C ILE A 279 7.96 -9.08 -20.65
N PRO A 280 6.68 -8.71 -20.54
CA PRO A 280 5.63 -9.25 -21.38
C PRO A 280 5.85 -8.79 -22.83
N ALA A 281 5.73 -9.72 -23.78
CA ALA A 281 5.77 -9.38 -25.21
C ALA A 281 4.60 -8.47 -25.64
N GLU A 282 3.54 -8.45 -24.85
CA GLU A 282 2.30 -7.73 -25.11
C GLU A 282 1.72 -7.25 -23.77
N VAL A 283 1.55 -5.93 -23.64
CA VAL A 283 0.93 -5.31 -22.45
C VAL A 283 -0.50 -4.95 -22.81
N ALA A 284 -1.47 -5.43 -22.03
CA ALA A 284 -2.85 -4.96 -22.15
C ALA A 284 -2.96 -3.54 -21.53
N PRO A 285 -3.72 -2.61 -22.13
CA PRO A 285 -4.69 -2.81 -23.21
C PRO A 285 -4.12 -2.77 -24.63
N TRP A 286 -2.88 -2.32 -24.86
CA TRP A 286 -2.30 -2.15 -26.21
C TRP A 286 -2.33 -3.41 -27.08
N SER A 287 -2.25 -4.60 -26.48
CA SER A 287 -2.33 -5.86 -27.23
C SER A 287 -3.75 -6.29 -27.61
N GLN A 288 -4.78 -5.66 -27.05
CA GLN A 288 -6.18 -6.11 -27.18
C GLN A 288 -7.12 -5.05 -27.74
N VAL A 289 -6.74 -3.77 -27.67
CA VAL A 289 -7.48 -2.66 -28.26
C VAL A 289 -6.71 -2.19 -29.50
N PRO A 290 -7.15 -2.56 -30.72
CA PRO A 290 -6.57 -2.07 -31.96
C PRO A 290 -6.53 -0.54 -31.97
N GLU A 291 -5.50 0.02 -32.60
CA GLU A 291 -5.29 1.48 -32.72
C GLU A 291 -5.04 2.22 -31.40
N LEU A 292 -5.04 1.57 -30.23
CA LEU A 292 -4.67 2.27 -28.98
C LEU A 292 -3.28 2.91 -29.09
N SER A 293 -2.33 2.21 -29.70
CA SER A 293 -0.96 2.71 -29.90
C SER A 293 -0.83 3.91 -30.84
N SER A 294 -1.88 4.28 -31.60
CA SER A 294 -1.87 5.54 -32.36
C SER A 294 -2.29 6.75 -31.55
N HIS A 295 -2.81 6.55 -30.34
CA HIS A 295 -3.29 7.61 -29.46
C HIS A 295 -2.54 7.67 -28.13
N LEU A 296 -2.13 6.51 -27.59
CA LEU A 296 -1.32 6.41 -26.37
C LEU A 296 -0.02 5.67 -26.65
N GLU A 297 1.09 6.24 -26.21
CA GLU A 297 2.39 5.58 -26.31
C GLU A 297 2.38 4.22 -25.61
N ALA A 298 2.87 3.20 -26.32
CA ALA A 298 2.95 1.84 -25.77
C ALA A 298 4.17 1.70 -24.85
N PRO A 299 4.08 0.93 -23.75
CA PRO A 299 5.22 0.66 -22.89
C PRO A 299 6.40 0.02 -23.63
N LEU A 300 7.60 0.22 -23.08
CA LEU A 300 8.82 -0.42 -23.56
C LEU A 300 8.68 -1.95 -23.48
N GLN A 301 9.04 -2.62 -24.57
CA GLN A 301 9.09 -4.08 -24.68
C GLN A 301 10.53 -4.61 -24.73
N ASP A 302 11.52 -3.70 -24.71
CA ASP A 302 12.93 -4.00 -24.82
C ASP A 302 13.66 -3.53 -23.55
N ALA A 303 14.35 -4.46 -22.89
CA ALA A 303 15.13 -4.19 -21.69
C ALA A 303 16.43 -3.43 -21.98
N GLU A 304 16.88 -3.38 -23.24
CA GLU A 304 18.11 -2.68 -23.61
C GLU A 304 17.98 -1.15 -23.51
N VAL A 305 16.76 -0.64 -23.60
CA VAL A 305 16.45 0.78 -23.44
C VAL A 305 16.21 1.09 -21.96
N ALA A 306 16.89 2.11 -21.43
CA ALA A 306 16.72 2.54 -20.05
C ALA A 306 15.32 3.15 -19.85
N PRO A 307 14.46 2.57 -18.99
CA PRO A 307 13.16 3.15 -18.70
C PRO A 307 13.29 4.30 -17.70
N LYS A 308 12.32 5.22 -17.70
CA LYS A 308 12.14 6.19 -16.60
C LYS A 308 11.36 5.58 -15.43
N GLU A 309 10.49 4.63 -15.74
CA GLU A 309 9.54 4.03 -14.80
C GLU A 309 9.57 2.50 -14.96
N ILE A 310 9.62 1.76 -13.84
CA ILE A 310 9.46 0.30 -13.85
C ILE A 310 8.19 -0.05 -13.08
N VAL A 311 7.30 -0.80 -13.74
CA VAL A 311 6.05 -1.27 -13.17
C VAL A 311 6.14 -2.77 -12.92
N LEU A 312 6.28 -3.12 -11.64
CA LEU A 312 6.22 -4.50 -11.17
C LEU A 312 4.75 -4.94 -11.07
N PHE A 313 4.34 -5.91 -11.87
CA PHE A 313 2.97 -6.42 -11.85
C PHE A 313 2.94 -7.91 -11.49
N ASP A 314 2.00 -8.33 -10.64
CA ASP A 314 1.67 -9.76 -10.56
C ASP A 314 0.75 -10.07 -11.74
N PRO A 315 1.01 -11.08 -12.59
CA PRO A 315 0.18 -11.46 -13.74
C PRO A 315 -1.29 -11.35 -13.40
N LEU A 316 -1.86 -10.30 -13.96
CA LEU A 316 -3.01 -9.65 -13.40
C LEU A 316 -4.21 -10.61 -13.59
N PRO A 317 -4.91 -10.99 -12.51
CA PRO A 317 -6.30 -11.37 -12.63
C PRO A 317 -7.04 -10.32 -13.46
N ARG A 318 -8.21 -10.66 -14.02
CA ARG A 318 -8.99 -9.74 -14.87
C ARG A 318 -9.15 -8.34 -14.26
N GLU A 319 -9.26 -8.24 -12.94
CA GLU A 319 -9.31 -6.99 -12.18
C GLU A 319 -8.06 -6.11 -12.34
N GLY A 320 -6.85 -6.67 -12.24
CA GLY A 320 -5.62 -5.87 -12.41
C GLY A 320 -5.49 -5.31 -13.83
N ARG A 321 -5.93 -6.07 -14.85
CA ARG A 321 -6.03 -5.57 -16.23
C ARG A 321 -7.07 -4.47 -16.35
N GLY A 322 -8.22 -4.60 -15.68
CA GLY A 322 -9.25 -3.57 -15.70
C GLY A 322 -8.74 -2.19 -15.27
N ARG A 323 -7.78 -2.12 -14.34
CA ARG A 323 -7.20 -0.85 -13.91
C ARG A 323 -6.45 -0.17 -15.05
N LEU A 324 -5.68 -0.92 -15.83
CA LEU A 324 -4.98 -0.41 -17.01
C LEU A 324 -5.96 0.06 -18.10
N TYR A 325 -7.05 -0.65 -18.31
CA TYR A 325 -8.10 -0.23 -19.26
C TYR A 325 -8.80 1.04 -18.80
N LEU A 326 -9.11 1.16 -17.51
CA LEU A 326 -9.76 2.34 -16.95
C LEU A 326 -8.84 3.56 -17.05
N ALA A 327 -7.55 3.41 -16.75
CA ALA A 327 -6.56 4.45 -16.91
C ALA A 327 -6.40 4.89 -18.37
N ALA A 328 -6.35 3.93 -19.31
CA ALA A 328 -6.28 4.23 -20.74
C ALA A 328 -7.54 4.96 -21.24
N ALA A 329 -8.73 4.51 -20.84
CA ALA A 329 -9.98 5.16 -21.20
C ALA A 329 -10.05 6.61 -20.72
N ARG A 330 -9.60 6.86 -19.48
CA ARG A 330 -9.50 8.23 -18.93
C ARG A 330 -8.56 9.10 -19.73
N ALA A 331 -7.34 8.61 -20.00
CA ALA A 331 -6.35 9.35 -20.77
C ALA A 331 -6.88 9.74 -22.16
N LEU A 332 -7.63 8.83 -22.82
CA LEU A 332 -8.26 9.13 -24.11
C LEU A 332 -9.41 10.12 -23.97
N VAL A 333 -10.28 9.97 -22.98
CA VAL A 333 -11.42 10.88 -22.77
C VAL A 333 -10.97 12.30 -22.40
N ASP A 334 -9.89 12.43 -21.61
CA ASP A 334 -9.34 13.70 -21.18
C ASP A 334 -8.55 14.41 -22.30
N ASP A 335 -8.10 13.66 -23.32
CA ASP A 335 -7.46 14.21 -24.51
C ASP A 335 -8.49 14.66 -25.54
N ALA A 336 -8.68 15.98 -25.66
CA ALA A 336 -9.61 16.57 -26.63
C ALA A 336 -9.26 16.28 -28.11
N GLU A 337 -8.04 15.82 -28.41
CA GLU A 337 -7.62 15.42 -29.75
C GLU A 337 -7.85 13.92 -30.02
N ALA A 338 -8.12 13.12 -28.98
CA ALA A 338 -8.42 11.71 -29.13
C ALA A 338 -9.83 11.49 -29.71
N PRO A 339 -10.05 10.40 -30.46
CA PRO A 339 -11.33 10.11 -31.11
C PRO A 339 -12.39 9.55 -30.14
N VAL A 340 -12.08 9.41 -28.85
CA VAL A 340 -12.96 8.80 -27.85
C VAL A 340 -13.50 9.89 -26.94
N ALA A 341 -14.82 10.09 -26.94
CA ALA A 341 -15.52 10.93 -26.00
C ALA A 341 -16.23 10.08 -24.92
N LEU A 342 -16.62 10.72 -23.81
CA LEU A 342 -17.45 10.07 -22.76
C LEU A 342 -18.73 9.44 -23.33
N GLU A 343 -19.31 10.05 -24.37
CA GLU A 343 -20.54 9.59 -25.03
C GLU A 343 -20.35 8.27 -25.80
N ASP A 344 -19.11 7.93 -26.16
CA ASP A 344 -18.78 6.67 -26.85
C ASP A 344 -18.65 5.50 -25.88
N LEU A 345 -18.60 5.76 -24.57
CA LEU A 345 -18.54 4.73 -23.53
C LEU A 345 -19.96 4.31 -23.10
N ASP A 346 -20.14 3.02 -22.77
CA ASP A 346 -21.40 2.52 -22.21
C ASP A 346 -21.77 3.29 -20.93
N GLU A 347 -22.99 3.86 -20.86
CA GLU A 347 -23.49 4.68 -19.74
C GLU A 347 -23.34 3.99 -18.37
N SER A 348 -23.38 2.65 -18.33
CA SER A 348 -23.17 1.90 -17.09
C SER A 348 -21.77 2.08 -16.51
N LEU A 349 -20.77 2.45 -17.33
CA LEU A 349 -19.40 2.70 -16.89
C LEU A 349 -19.25 4.04 -16.15
N LEU A 350 -20.29 4.87 -16.14
CA LEU A 350 -20.27 6.24 -15.60
C LEU A 350 -21.01 6.33 -14.26
N ILE A 351 -20.50 7.15 -13.33
CA ILE A 351 -21.21 7.61 -12.12
C ILE A 351 -21.36 9.11 -12.26
N ASP A 352 -22.59 9.60 -12.10
CA ASP A 352 -22.91 11.03 -12.22
C ASP A 352 -22.42 11.69 -13.53
N GLY A 353 -22.30 10.90 -14.60
CA GLY A 353 -21.88 11.35 -15.93
C GLY A 353 -20.37 11.36 -16.16
N GLU A 354 -19.57 10.92 -15.19
CA GLU A 354 -18.11 10.85 -15.28
C GLU A 354 -17.61 9.41 -15.23
N LEU A 355 -16.47 9.17 -15.87
CA LEU A 355 -15.81 7.87 -15.85
C LEU A 355 -15.21 7.61 -14.46
N MET A 356 -15.51 6.44 -13.90
CA MET A 356 -15.04 6.04 -12.56
C MET A 356 -13.55 6.27 -12.34
N GLU A 357 -13.19 6.65 -11.11
CA GLU A 357 -11.82 6.69 -10.60
C GLU A 357 -11.20 5.33 -10.49
N HIS A 358 -11.98 4.34 -10.07
CA HIS A 358 -11.46 3.04 -9.75
C HIS A 358 -12.48 1.93 -9.96
N LEU A 359 -11.99 0.72 -10.26
CA LEU A 359 -12.84 -0.45 -10.50
C LEU A 359 -13.75 -0.80 -9.32
N GLY A 360 -13.34 -0.47 -8.08
CA GLY A 360 -14.14 -0.71 -6.88
C GLY A 360 -15.49 0.02 -6.89
N GLN A 361 -15.62 1.10 -7.67
CA GLN A 361 -16.88 1.84 -7.82
C GLN A 361 -17.95 1.06 -8.62
N TRP A 362 -17.54 0.03 -9.37
CA TRP A 362 -18.47 -0.90 -10.05
C TRP A 362 -19.10 -1.95 -9.11
N GLY A 363 -18.74 -1.95 -7.83
CA GLY A 363 -19.39 -2.73 -6.79
C GLY A 363 -19.22 -4.24 -6.98
N ALA A 364 -20.34 -4.96 -7.12
CA ALA A 364 -20.37 -6.43 -7.13
C ALA A 364 -20.15 -7.06 -8.51
N SER A 365 -19.92 -6.29 -9.57
CA SER A 365 -19.75 -6.82 -10.93
C SER A 365 -18.59 -6.21 -11.72
N PRO A 366 -17.39 -6.06 -11.12
CA PRO A 366 -16.24 -5.45 -11.81
C PRO A 366 -15.85 -6.21 -13.09
N ASP A 367 -15.98 -7.54 -13.10
CA ASP A 367 -15.70 -8.36 -14.29
C ASP A 367 -16.59 -8.05 -15.50
N LEU A 368 -17.87 -7.79 -15.25
CA LEU A 368 -18.83 -7.48 -16.31
C LEU A 368 -18.55 -6.09 -16.88
N MET A 369 -18.25 -5.14 -16.00
CA MET A 369 -17.95 -3.75 -16.36
C MET A 369 -16.61 -3.63 -17.08
N PHE A 370 -15.61 -4.41 -16.65
CA PHE A 370 -14.35 -4.56 -17.38
C PHE A 370 -14.59 -4.98 -18.84
N GLY A 371 -15.39 -6.02 -19.07
CA GLY A 371 -15.71 -6.45 -20.43
C GLY A 371 -16.46 -5.39 -21.25
N ARG A 372 -17.30 -4.57 -20.61
CA ARG A 372 -17.96 -3.43 -21.27
C ARG A 372 -16.99 -2.33 -21.64
N LEU A 373 -16.03 -2.03 -20.75
CA LEU A 373 -14.99 -1.04 -21.01
C LEU A 373 -14.08 -1.48 -22.16
N GLU A 374 -13.64 -2.73 -22.15
CA GLU A 374 -12.88 -3.35 -23.23
C GLU A 374 -13.63 -3.25 -24.57
N ASN A 375 -14.92 -3.59 -24.59
CA ASN A 375 -15.74 -3.49 -25.80
C ASN A 375 -15.94 -2.03 -26.26
N SER A 376 -16.22 -1.11 -25.34
CA SER A 376 -16.44 0.31 -25.68
C SER A 376 -15.19 0.93 -26.33
N LEU A 377 -14.00 0.63 -25.77
CA LEU A 377 -12.75 1.10 -26.36
C LEU A 377 -12.46 0.50 -27.74
N ASN A 378 -12.76 -0.80 -27.92
CA ASN A 378 -12.63 -1.46 -29.22
C ASN A 378 -13.58 -0.87 -30.28
N GLU A 379 -14.81 -0.51 -29.88
CA GLU A 379 -15.80 0.08 -30.79
C GLU A 379 -15.51 1.56 -31.09
N ALA A 380 -14.93 2.30 -30.15
CA ALA A 380 -14.60 3.71 -30.34
C ALA A 380 -13.33 3.92 -31.18
N LEU A 381 -12.37 2.98 -31.12
CA LEU A 381 -11.08 3.07 -31.82
C LEU A 381 -10.98 2.23 -33.10
N GLY A 382 -11.90 1.28 -33.33
CA GLY A 382 -11.91 0.39 -34.50
C GLY A 382 -13.05 0.66 -35.47
#